data_AF-T0ZNJ4-F1
#
_entry.id   AF-T0ZNJ4-F1
#
_cell.length_a   1.000
_cell.length_b   1.000
_cell.length_c   1.000
_cell.angle_alpha   90.00
_cell.angle_beta   90.00
_cell.angle_gamma   90.00
#
_symmetry.space_group_name_H-M   'P 1'
#
loop_
_entity.id
_entity.type
_entity.pdbx_description
1 polymer ?
#
loop_
_entity_poly.entity_id
_entity_poly.type
_entity_poly.pdbx_seq_one_letter_code
_entity_poly.pdbx_strand_id
1 'polypeptide(L)'
;LRYFVRCADQIVALLSFGASAWKTKPRDEFIGWTSEQRQRNLHLVVNNARFLIVPWIHRKNLASRVLALISRRLPEDWQRRYAYRPVLLETFVEKQRFKGTCYKAANWQYLGDTQGRGKLDTFNLCSKPIKSIWIYPLTGEFRQHLCNG
;
A
#
# COMPACT_ATOMS: atom_id res chain seq x y z
N LEU A 1 9.72 4.66 -5.39
CA LEU A 1 9.76 6.13 -5.21
C LEU A 1 9.84 6.52 -3.73
N ARG A 2 10.38 7.70 -3.40
CA ARG A 2 10.44 8.25 -2.03
C ARG A 2 10.00 9.71 -2.04
N TYR A 3 9.31 10.15 -0.99
CA TYR A 3 8.71 11.48 -0.89
C TYR A 3 9.04 12.14 0.44
N PHE A 4 9.42 13.42 0.37
CA PHE A 4 9.43 14.34 1.48
C PHE A 4 8.19 15.23 1.39
N VAL A 5 7.33 15.19 2.40
CA VAL A 5 6.18 16.10 2.49
C VAL A 5 6.62 17.31 3.29
N ARG A 6 6.45 18.50 2.68
CA ARG A 6 6.80 19.77 3.32
C ARG A 6 5.56 20.64 3.57
N CYS A 7 5.62 21.42 4.64
CA CYS A 7 4.67 22.48 4.97
C CYS A 7 5.49 23.69 5.44
N ALA A 8 5.40 24.82 4.74
CA ALA A 8 6.24 26.01 4.99
C ALA A 8 7.74 25.63 5.18
N ASP A 9 8.29 24.93 4.19
CA ASP A 9 9.67 24.40 4.14
C ASP A 9 10.08 23.37 5.20
N GLN A 10 9.25 23.11 6.20
CA GLN A 10 9.50 22.06 7.19
C GLN A 10 9.05 20.69 6.67
N ILE A 11 9.91 19.68 6.83
CA ILE A 11 9.52 18.28 6.58
C ILE A 11 8.55 17.83 7.68
N VAL A 12 7.35 17.42 7.27
CA VAL A 12 6.30 16.95 8.19
C VAL A 12 6.01 15.45 8.07
N ALA A 13 6.31 14.85 6.91
CA ALA A 13 6.11 13.42 6.69
C ALA A 13 7.06 12.86 5.63
N LEU A 14 7.28 11.55 5.69
CA LEU A 14 8.07 10.78 4.73
C LEU A 14 7.27 9.58 4.24
N LEU A 15 7.32 9.33 2.93
CA LEU A 15 6.75 8.12 2.34
C LEU A 15 7.75 7.41 1.45
N SER A 16 7.68 6.08 1.42
CA SER A 16 8.33 5.27 0.40
C SER A 16 7.36 4.29 -0.23
N PHE A 17 7.56 4.07 -1.52
CA PHE A 17 6.78 3.17 -2.34
C PHE A 17 7.71 2.24 -3.13
N GLY A 18 7.33 0.97 -3.23
CA GLY A 18 8.10 -0.08 -3.87
C GLY A 18 7.21 -1.19 -4.44
N ALA A 19 7.84 -2.29 -4.84
CA ALA A 19 7.14 -3.46 -5.36
C ALA A 19 6.14 -4.02 -4.33
N SER A 20 5.01 -4.52 -4.83
CA SER A 20 4.00 -5.22 -4.03
C SER A 20 4.52 -6.52 -3.41
N ALA A 21 3.85 -6.96 -2.35
CA ALA A 21 3.99 -8.32 -1.84
C ALA A 21 3.62 -9.33 -2.94
N TRP A 22 4.40 -10.41 -3.02
CA TRP A 22 4.24 -11.43 -4.07
C TRP A 22 2.86 -12.09 -4.03
N LYS A 23 2.44 -12.54 -2.85
CA LYS A 23 1.17 -13.23 -2.63
C LYS A 23 0.57 -12.80 -1.30
N THR A 24 -0.70 -12.43 -1.34
CA THR A 24 -1.47 -12.09 -0.15
C THR A 24 -2.90 -12.52 -0.38
N LYS A 25 -3.32 -13.56 0.33
CA LYS A 25 -4.63 -14.20 0.12
C LYS A 25 -5.79 -13.19 0.11
N PRO A 26 -5.93 -12.28 1.11
CA PRO A 26 -7.07 -11.36 1.11
C PRO A 26 -7.11 -10.39 -0.07
N ARG A 27 -5.95 -9.92 -0.52
CA ARG A 27 -5.85 -9.06 -1.72
C ARG A 27 -6.16 -9.84 -2.99
N ASP A 28 -5.61 -11.05 -3.11
CA ASP A 28 -5.77 -11.85 -4.32
C ASP A 28 -7.23 -12.29 -4.50
N GLU A 29 -7.88 -12.73 -3.42
CA GLU A 29 -9.33 -13.01 -3.39
C GLU A 29 -10.15 -11.76 -3.66
N PHE A 30 -9.76 -10.63 -3.05
CA PHE A 30 -10.43 -9.38 -3.34
C PHE A 30 -10.34 -9.05 -4.82
N ILE A 31 -9.16 -9.04 -5.45
CA ILE A 31 -8.99 -8.71 -6.89
C ILE A 31 -9.71 -9.72 -7.79
N GLY A 32 -9.69 -11.00 -7.43
CA GLY A 32 -10.30 -12.09 -8.20
C GLY A 32 -9.46 -12.59 -9.37
N TRP A 33 -8.17 -12.25 -9.41
CA TRP A 33 -7.25 -12.70 -10.46
C TRP A 33 -6.72 -14.13 -10.25
N THR A 34 -6.35 -14.81 -11.33
CA THR A 34 -5.66 -16.11 -11.28
C THR A 34 -4.18 -15.96 -10.89
N SER A 35 -3.50 -17.09 -10.69
CA SER A 35 -2.05 -17.05 -10.38
C SER A 35 -1.21 -16.53 -11.55
N GLU A 36 -1.63 -16.83 -12.78
CA GLU A 36 -1.00 -16.40 -14.03
C GLU A 36 -1.20 -14.89 -14.24
N GLN A 37 -2.45 -14.41 -14.07
CA GLN A 37 -2.77 -12.98 -14.11
C GLN A 37 -2.01 -12.20 -13.05
N ARG A 38 -1.93 -12.73 -11.81
CA ARG A 38 -1.08 -12.12 -10.76
C ARG A 38 0.36 -12.05 -11.23
N GLN A 39 0.96 -13.15 -11.67
CA GLN A 39 2.37 -13.15 -12.08
C GLN A 39 2.67 -12.12 -13.16
N ARG A 40 1.76 -11.93 -14.12
CA ARG A 40 1.89 -10.94 -15.19
C ARG A 40 1.66 -9.50 -14.68
N ASN A 41 0.59 -9.27 -13.94
CA ASN A 41 0.05 -7.93 -13.67
C ASN A 41 0.40 -7.38 -12.27
N LEU A 42 1.10 -8.16 -11.43
CA LEU A 42 1.49 -7.75 -10.07
C LEU A 42 2.26 -6.42 -10.05
N HIS A 43 3.05 -6.14 -11.08
CA HIS A 43 3.83 -4.90 -11.19
C HIS A 43 2.97 -3.63 -11.18
N LEU A 44 1.68 -3.73 -11.54
CA LEU A 44 0.70 -2.63 -11.48
C LEU A 44 0.19 -2.34 -10.07
N VAL A 45 0.55 -3.17 -9.08
CA VAL A 45 0.27 -2.95 -7.65
C VAL A 45 1.53 -2.41 -6.98
N VAL A 46 1.37 -1.32 -6.22
CA VAL A 46 2.50 -0.65 -5.55
C VAL A 46 2.31 -0.64 -4.04
N ASN A 47 3.35 -1.04 -3.32
CA ASN A 47 3.34 -1.08 -1.86
C ASN A 47 3.79 0.26 -1.28
N ASN A 48 2.99 0.85 -0.39
CA ASN A 48 3.45 1.89 0.51
C ASN A 48 4.26 1.26 1.66
N ALA A 49 5.56 1.11 1.42
CA ALA A 49 6.49 0.40 2.29
C ALA A 49 6.85 1.18 3.56
N ARG A 50 6.76 2.51 3.53
CA ARG A 50 6.98 3.36 4.71
C ARG A 50 6.06 4.56 4.67
N PHE A 51 5.45 4.83 5.80
CA PHE A 51 4.74 6.07 6.05
C PHE A 51 5.07 6.56 7.46
N LEU A 52 5.62 7.75 7.56
CA LEU A 52 6.04 8.36 8.80
C LEU A 52 5.57 9.81 8.84
N ILE A 53 4.81 10.17 9.87
CA ILE A 53 4.72 11.56 10.33
C ILE A 53 5.89 11.76 11.29
N VAL A 54 6.65 12.85 11.13
CA VAL A 54 7.83 13.06 11.99
C VAL A 54 7.41 13.18 13.45
N PRO A 55 8.17 12.62 14.42
CA PRO A 55 7.67 12.41 15.78
C PRO A 55 7.27 13.67 16.56
N TRP A 56 7.88 14.82 16.25
CA TRP A 56 7.56 16.10 16.89
C TRP A 56 6.34 16.82 16.29
N ILE A 57 5.76 16.31 15.19
CA ILE A 57 4.57 16.90 14.55
C ILE A 57 3.32 16.15 14.97
N HIS A 58 2.50 16.82 15.79
CA HIS A 58 1.21 16.32 16.25
C HIS A 58 0.09 17.19 15.68
N ARG A 59 -0.48 16.75 14.56
CA ARG A 59 -1.59 17.45 13.89
C ARG A 59 -2.69 16.46 13.50
N LYS A 60 -3.91 16.74 13.93
CA LYS A 60 -5.11 15.96 13.59
C LYS A 60 -5.27 15.91 12.07
N ASN A 61 -5.62 14.75 11.54
CA ASN A 61 -5.89 14.50 10.11
C ASN A 61 -4.70 14.73 9.15
N LEU A 62 -3.50 15.07 9.64
CA LEU A 62 -2.33 15.25 8.77
C LEU A 62 -2.02 13.96 8.00
N ALA A 63 -2.03 12.83 8.69
CA ALA A 63 -1.69 11.55 8.07
C ALA A 63 -2.64 11.17 6.93
N SER A 64 -3.97 11.26 7.14
CA SER A 64 -4.94 10.95 6.09
C SER A 64 -4.90 11.96 4.95
N ARG A 65 -4.66 13.25 5.23
CA ARG A 65 -4.46 14.27 4.19
C ARG A 65 -3.23 13.97 3.33
N VAL A 66 -2.12 13.57 3.94
CA VAL A 66 -0.90 13.18 3.21
C VAL A 66 -1.16 11.97 2.32
N LEU A 67 -1.87 10.94 2.82
CA LEU A 67 -2.25 9.77 2.03
C LEU A 67 -3.15 10.14 0.85
N ALA A 68 -4.12 11.04 1.04
CA ALA A 68 -4.99 11.49 -0.05
C ALA A 68 -4.21 12.24 -1.15
N LEU A 69 -3.26 13.10 -0.75
CA LEU A 69 -2.41 13.83 -1.70
C LEU A 69 -1.50 12.90 -2.49
N ILE A 70 -0.85 11.96 -1.80
CA ILE A 70 0.11 11.07 -2.46
C ILE A 70 -0.56 10.09 -3.40
N SER A 71 -1.76 9.59 -3.07
CA SER A 71 -2.51 8.67 -3.96
C SER A 71 -2.87 9.33 -5.30
N ARG A 72 -3.07 10.66 -5.34
CA ARG A 72 -3.34 11.40 -6.58
C ARG A 72 -2.07 11.62 -7.41
N ARG A 73 -0.94 11.88 -6.76
CA ARG A 73 0.33 12.23 -7.40
C ARG A 73 1.14 11.02 -7.85
N LEU A 74 1.16 9.95 -7.04
CA LEU A 74 2.01 8.79 -7.25
C LEU A 74 1.87 8.16 -8.65
N PRO A 75 0.67 7.97 -9.24
CA PRO A 75 0.55 7.29 -10.52
C PRO A 75 1.32 7.99 -11.65
N GLU A 76 1.31 9.32 -11.67
CA GLU A 76 2.05 10.13 -12.66
C GLU A 76 3.56 10.08 -12.43
N ASP A 77 3.98 10.23 -11.17
CA ASP A 77 5.40 10.14 -10.80
C ASP A 77 5.97 8.74 -11.11
N TRP A 78 5.15 7.69 -10.95
CA TRP A 78 5.51 6.32 -11.26
C TRP A 78 5.65 6.09 -12.77
N GLN A 79 4.66 6.53 -13.56
CA GLN A 79 4.72 6.49 -15.03
C GLN A 79 5.97 7.19 -15.55
N ARG A 80 6.26 8.39 -15.07
CA ARG A 80 7.45 9.14 -15.51
C ARG A 80 8.75 8.43 -15.19
N ARG A 81 8.82 7.71 -14.06
CA ARG A 81 10.07 7.07 -13.60
C ARG A 81 10.29 5.66 -14.15
N TYR A 82 9.21 4.91 -14.38
CA TYR A 82 9.25 3.49 -14.69
C TYR A 82 8.49 3.12 -15.97
N ALA A 83 7.93 4.09 -16.70
CA ALA A 83 7.22 3.92 -17.97
C ALA A 83 5.91 3.12 -17.91
N TYR A 84 5.35 2.87 -16.73
CA TYR A 84 4.03 2.27 -16.56
C TYR A 84 3.26 2.89 -15.38
N ARG A 85 1.92 2.83 -15.43
CA ARG A 85 1.04 3.47 -14.45
C ARG A 85 0.45 2.40 -13.50
N PRO A 86 0.69 2.49 -12.19
CA PRO A 86 0.07 1.57 -11.24
C PRO A 86 -1.42 1.86 -11.11
N VAL A 87 -2.19 0.82 -10.79
CA VAL A 87 -3.67 0.87 -10.69
C VAL A 87 -4.18 0.62 -9.28
N LEU A 88 -3.32 0.10 -8.40
CA LEU A 88 -3.68 -0.24 -7.03
C LEU A 88 -2.52 0.05 -6.08
N LEU A 89 -2.81 0.63 -4.92
CA LEU A 89 -1.88 0.68 -3.79
C LEU A 89 -2.23 -0.37 -2.75
N GLU A 90 -1.20 -0.86 -2.08
CA GLU A 90 -1.33 -1.72 -0.90
C GLU A 90 -0.40 -1.25 0.23
N THR A 91 -0.73 -1.60 1.46
CA THR A 91 0.17 -1.46 2.61
C THR A 91 -0.18 -2.48 3.69
N PHE A 92 0.73 -2.63 4.65
CA PHE A 92 0.66 -3.60 5.72
C PHE A 92 0.93 -2.93 7.06
N VAL A 93 -0.08 -2.90 7.93
CA VAL A 93 -0.02 -2.21 9.22
C VAL A 93 -0.06 -3.22 10.35
N GLU A 94 1.02 -3.30 11.14
CA GLU A 94 1.14 -4.19 12.29
C GLU A 94 0.05 -3.91 13.35
N LYS A 95 -0.85 -4.88 13.56
CA LYS A 95 -2.08 -4.67 14.35
C LYS A 95 -1.83 -4.39 15.82
N GLN A 96 -0.81 -5.03 16.39
CA GLN A 96 -0.50 -4.89 17.82
C GLN A 96 -0.02 -3.47 18.16
N ARG A 97 0.56 -2.76 17.18
CA ARG A 97 1.09 -1.41 17.37
C ARG A 97 0.16 -0.32 16.85
N PHE A 98 -0.57 -0.60 15.78
CA PHE A 98 -1.36 0.41 15.08
C PHE A 98 -2.70 -0.13 14.59
N LYS A 99 -3.75 0.69 14.72
CA LYS A 99 -5.11 0.38 14.25
C LYS A 99 -5.34 0.66 12.76
N GLY A 100 -4.39 1.29 12.08
CA GLY A 100 -4.56 1.70 10.67
C GLY A 100 -5.55 2.86 10.44
N THR A 101 -5.89 3.62 11.49
CA THR A 101 -6.94 4.66 11.44
C THR A 101 -6.72 5.70 10.35
N CYS A 102 -5.48 6.11 10.07
CA CYS A 102 -5.18 7.07 9.01
C CYS A 102 -5.49 6.55 7.61
N TYR A 103 -5.28 5.25 7.36
CA TYR A 103 -5.63 4.61 6.10
C TYR A 103 -7.14 4.54 5.94
N LYS A 104 -7.88 4.11 6.98
CA LYS A 104 -9.35 4.15 6.98
C LYS A 104 -9.89 5.56 6.70
N ALA A 105 -9.35 6.57 7.39
CA ALA A 105 -9.74 7.97 7.21
C ALA A 105 -9.36 8.56 5.85
N ALA A 106 -8.43 7.92 5.11
CA ALA A 106 -8.07 8.26 3.74
C ALA A 106 -8.81 7.40 2.70
N ASN A 107 -9.89 6.71 3.09
CA ASN A 107 -10.69 5.82 2.23
C ASN A 107 -9.94 4.60 1.68
N TRP A 108 -8.89 4.14 2.38
CA TRP A 108 -8.31 2.84 2.09
C TRP A 108 -9.24 1.73 2.59
N GLN A 109 -9.30 0.65 1.83
CA GLN A 109 -10.16 -0.50 2.13
C GLN A 109 -9.34 -1.53 2.89
N TYR A 110 -9.83 -1.95 4.05
CA TYR A 110 -9.28 -3.07 4.79
C TYR A 110 -9.77 -4.38 4.17
N LEU A 111 -8.85 -5.29 3.86
CA LEU A 111 -9.19 -6.56 3.22
C LEU A 111 -9.08 -7.77 4.15
N GLY A 112 -8.48 -7.60 5.33
CA GLY A 112 -8.17 -8.71 6.22
C GLY A 112 -6.74 -8.63 6.75
N ASP A 113 -6.29 -9.74 7.32
CA ASP A 113 -5.00 -9.80 8.00
C ASP A 113 -4.04 -10.79 7.34
N THR A 114 -2.75 -10.54 7.48
CA THR A 114 -1.71 -11.52 7.19
C THR A 114 -1.74 -12.63 8.23
N GLN A 115 -1.35 -13.85 7.85
CA GLN A 115 -1.25 -14.98 8.78
C GLN A 115 0.00 -14.97 9.68
N GLY A 116 0.76 -13.88 9.74
CA GLY A 116 2.02 -13.84 10.49
C GLY A 116 3.15 -14.66 9.84
N ARG A 117 3.05 -14.94 8.54
CA ARG A 117 4.06 -15.73 7.82
C ARG A 117 5.15 -14.86 7.22
N GLY A 118 6.40 -15.31 7.36
CA GLY A 118 7.55 -14.75 6.64
C GLY A 118 7.70 -15.37 5.25
N LYS A 119 8.45 -14.71 4.36
CA LYS A 119 8.78 -15.23 3.02
C LYS A 119 9.44 -16.61 3.06
N LEU A 120 10.22 -16.89 4.10
CA LEU A 120 11.00 -18.12 4.28
C LEU A 120 10.31 -19.12 5.22
N ASP A 121 9.05 -18.90 5.59
CA ASP A 121 8.31 -19.78 6.50
C ASP A 121 7.77 -21.01 5.75
N THR A 122 8.65 -22.00 5.55
CA THR A 122 8.33 -23.29 4.91
C THR A 122 7.53 -24.23 5.82
N PHE A 123 7.67 -24.08 7.14
CA PHE A 123 7.05 -24.95 8.16
C PHE A 123 5.72 -24.40 8.72
N ASN A 124 5.20 -23.30 8.16
CA ASN A 124 3.96 -22.64 8.59
C ASN A 124 3.95 -22.22 10.07
N LEU A 125 5.11 -21.83 10.62
CA LEU A 125 5.26 -21.45 12.02
C LEU A 125 4.56 -20.14 12.38
N CYS A 126 4.26 -19.29 11.38
CA CYS A 126 3.49 -18.05 11.57
C CYS A 126 4.09 -17.10 12.65
N SER A 127 5.42 -17.06 12.77
CA SER A 127 6.14 -16.37 13.85
C SER A 127 6.31 -14.85 13.66
N LYS A 128 5.76 -14.26 12.59
CA LYS A 128 5.85 -12.82 12.33
C LYS A 128 4.62 -12.08 12.84
N PRO A 129 4.75 -10.79 13.19
CA PRO A 129 3.60 -9.98 13.61
C PRO A 129 2.49 -9.98 12.56
N ILE A 130 1.25 -10.11 13.03
CA ILE A 130 0.06 -10.01 12.20
C ILE A 130 -0.12 -8.55 11.77
N LYS A 131 -0.26 -8.35 10.46
CA LYS A 131 -0.51 -7.05 9.84
C LYS A 131 -1.88 -7.03 9.19
N SER A 132 -2.60 -5.93 9.39
CA SER A 132 -3.76 -5.59 8.60
C SER A 132 -3.34 -5.18 7.19
N ILE A 133 -4.08 -5.67 6.19
CA ILE A 133 -3.85 -5.42 4.77
C ILE A 133 -4.83 -4.34 4.33
N TRP A 134 -4.29 -3.24 3.81
CA TRP A 134 -5.07 -2.12 3.31
C TRP A 134 -4.74 -1.89 1.84
N ILE A 135 -5.77 -1.56 1.05
CA ILE A 135 -5.60 -1.21 -0.36
C ILE A 135 -6.26 0.13 -0.69
N TYR A 136 -5.81 0.74 -1.78
CA TYR A 136 -6.44 1.92 -2.35
C TYR A 136 -6.44 1.85 -3.88
N PRO A 137 -7.62 1.68 -4.52
CA PRO A 137 -7.74 1.75 -5.98
C PRO A 137 -7.32 3.13 -6.51
N LEU A 138 -6.44 3.15 -7.51
CA LEU A 138 -6.00 4.38 -8.18
C LEU A 138 -6.85 4.73 -9.41
N THR A 139 -7.65 3.78 -9.87
CA THR A 139 -8.65 3.91 -10.93
C THR A 139 -9.86 3.03 -10.60
N GLY A 140 -11.05 3.42 -11.07
CA GLY A 140 -12.28 2.65 -10.89
C GLY A 140 -12.21 1.26 -11.56
N GLU A 141 -11.43 1.14 -12.63
CA GLU A 141 -11.32 -0.07 -13.45
C GLU A 141 -10.11 -0.95 -13.09
N PHE A 142 -9.53 -0.76 -11.90
CA PHE A 142 -8.28 -1.45 -11.52
C PHE A 142 -8.35 -2.97 -11.67
N ARG A 143 -9.50 -3.60 -11.42
CA ARG A 143 -9.71 -5.04 -11.61
C ARG A 143 -9.57 -5.46 -13.07
N GLN A 144 -10.11 -4.68 -14.00
CA GLN A 144 -10.00 -4.99 -15.43
C GLN A 144 -8.53 -4.96 -15.85
N HIS A 145 -7.77 -3.94 -15.43
CA HIS A 145 -6.33 -3.88 -15.71
C HIS A 145 -5.54 -5.06 -15.09
N LEU A 146 -5.94 -5.53 -13.91
CA LEU A 146 -5.25 -6.62 -13.21
C LEU A 146 -5.64 -8.02 -13.72
N CYS A 147 -6.85 -8.19 -14.23
CA CYS A 147 -7.36 -9.48 -14.69
C CYS A 147 -7.27 -9.67 -16.22
N ASN A 148 -7.28 -8.60 -17.03
CA ASN A 148 -7.35 -8.70 -18.49
C ASN A 148 -5.98 -8.53 -19.19
N GLY A 149 -4.92 -8.23 -18.44
CA GLY A 149 -3.54 -8.16 -18.95
C GLY A 149 -2.93 -9.53 -19.18
#